data_AF-A0A1S8A8Z6-F1
#
_entry.id   AF-A0A1S8A8Z6-F1
#
_cell.length_a   1.000
_cell.length_b   1.000
_cell.length_c   1.000
_cell.angle_alpha   90.00
_cell.angle_beta   90.00
_cell.angle_gamma   90.00
#
_symmetry.space_group_name_H-M   'P 1'
#
loop_
_entity.id
_entity.type
_entity.pdbx_description
1 polymer ?
#
loop_
_entity_poly.entity_id
_entity_poly.type
_entity_poly.pdbx_seq_one_letter_code
_entity_poly.pdbx_strand_id
1 'polypeptide(L)'
;MDSDGILRRKDTTKGPPLRILSLDGGGVRGYSMLIILQELMHRTYVEIEGKAPRRDQIPKPCDHFDLIVGTGTGGLIAIMLGRLRLDIEQCKELYVEMTRMVFETDKTIAGIPYRSTLFKASMLEHAIKEAVRMHTVSDNEGNDGGSPALSSPLSAHSRSSAASGPRRHQSNASTVSFSARSPMQNRSVFRGGSGDPNARLYDSRENRTKT
;
A
#
# COMPACT_ATOMS: atom_id res chain seq x y z
N MET A 1 -11.22 33.74 -38.90
CA MET A 1 -10.90 34.11 -37.50
C MET A 1 -11.56 33.05 -36.65
N ASP A 2 -10.84 31.97 -36.37
CA ASP A 2 -11.26 30.97 -35.40
C ASP A 2 -10.51 31.28 -34.11
N SER A 3 -11.22 31.94 -33.21
CA SER A 3 -10.77 32.30 -31.88
C SER A 3 -10.97 31.12 -30.95
N ASP A 4 -9.94 30.28 -30.81
CA ASP A 4 -9.62 29.61 -29.54
C ASP A 4 -8.23 28.98 -29.66
N GLY A 5 -7.25 29.70 -29.12
CA GLY A 5 -5.81 29.41 -29.20
C GLY A 5 -5.36 28.23 -28.34
N ILE A 6 -6.00 27.07 -28.45
CA ILE A 6 -5.51 25.84 -27.83
C ILE A 6 -4.76 25.04 -28.91
N LEU A 7 -3.43 25.14 -28.89
CA LEU A 7 -2.52 24.28 -29.64
C LEU A 7 -2.68 22.81 -29.19
N ARG A 8 -3.65 22.07 -29.76
CA ARG A 8 -3.72 20.62 -29.60
C ARG A 8 -2.84 19.96 -30.66
N ARG A 9 -1.82 19.23 -30.20
CA ARG A 9 -0.93 18.45 -31.06
C ARG A 9 -1.73 17.35 -31.77
N LYS A 10 -1.58 17.23 -33.09
CA LYS A 10 -2.40 16.39 -33.98
C LYS A 10 -2.22 14.88 -33.75
N ASP A 11 -1.20 14.51 -32.99
CA ASP A 11 -0.77 13.17 -32.61
C ASP A 11 -1.35 12.68 -31.27
N THR A 12 -1.98 13.56 -30.48
CA THR A 12 -2.67 13.20 -29.23
C THR A 12 -4.19 13.02 -29.40
N THR A 13 -4.68 12.84 -30.64
CA THR A 13 -6.12 12.99 -30.98
C THR A 13 -6.92 11.69 -31.00
N LYS A 14 -6.34 10.55 -30.61
CA LYS A 14 -7.05 9.27 -30.56
C LYS A 14 -7.04 8.72 -29.13
N GLY A 15 -8.23 8.58 -28.55
CA GLY A 15 -8.45 8.11 -27.18
C GLY A 15 -8.76 9.22 -26.18
N PRO A 16 -9.15 8.86 -24.94
CA PRO A 16 -9.34 9.84 -23.87
C PRO A 16 -8.02 10.57 -23.56
N PRO A 17 -8.06 11.84 -23.11
CA PRO A 17 -6.86 12.57 -22.69
C PRO A 17 -6.13 11.84 -21.55
N LEU A 18 -4.79 11.85 -21.59
CA LEU A 18 -3.98 11.30 -20.50
C LEU A 18 -4.10 12.15 -19.23
N ARG A 19 -4.34 11.49 -18.10
CA ARG A 19 -4.40 12.10 -16.77
C ARG A 19 -3.12 11.78 -16.02
N ILE A 20 -2.33 12.82 -15.75
CA ILE A 20 -1.02 12.70 -15.10
C ILE A 20 -1.06 13.42 -13.75
N LEU A 21 -0.64 12.73 -12.70
CA LEU A 21 -0.40 13.31 -11.37
C LEU A 21 1.11 13.44 -11.15
N SER A 22 1.59 14.65 -10.86
CA SER A 22 2.99 14.92 -10.52
C SER A 22 3.09 15.40 -9.08
N LEU A 23 3.97 14.78 -8.30
CA LEU A 23 4.14 15.01 -6.87
C LEU A 23 5.56 15.48 -6.54
N ASP A 24 5.66 16.67 -5.97
CA ASP A 24 6.95 17.28 -5.64
C ASP A 24 7.56 16.72 -4.36
N GLY A 25 8.87 16.90 -4.21
CA GLY A 25 9.57 16.66 -2.96
C GLY A 25 9.27 17.75 -1.92
N GLY A 26 8.99 17.36 -0.67
CA GLY A 26 8.62 18.31 0.39
C GLY A 26 9.06 17.93 1.80
N GLY A 27 9.68 16.76 1.99
CA GLY A 27 9.97 16.23 3.33
C GLY A 27 8.66 16.06 4.11
N VAL A 28 8.65 16.29 5.42
CA VAL A 28 7.43 16.17 6.24
C VAL A 28 6.24 17.01 5.74
N ARG A 29 6.50 18.11 5.02
CA ARG A 29 5.47 18.98 4.45
C ARG A 29 4.70 18.32 3.30
N GLY A 30 5.20 17.23 2.73
CA GLY A 30 4.52 16.46 1.68
C GLY A 30 3.14 15.93 2.09
N TYR A 31 2.83 15.86 3.39
CA TYR A 31 1.50 15.52 3.89
C TYR A 31 0.41 16.50 3.41
N SER A 32 0.74 17.78 3.17
CA SER A 32 -0.21 18.75 2.61
C SER A 32 -0.70 18.35 1.22
N MET A 33 0.16 17.74 0.40
CA MET A 33 -0.21 17.24 -0.93
C MET A 33 -1.25 16.13 -0.84
N LEU A 34 -1.16 15.26 0.18
CA LEU A 34 -2.16 14.20 0.41
C LEU A 34 -3.52 14.78 0.81
N ILE A 35 -3.55 15.87 1.58
CA ILE A 35 -4.79 16.57 1.93
C ILE A 35 -5.42 17.24 0.69
N ILE A 36 -4.60 17.88 -0.15
CA ILE A 36 -5.07 18.47 -1.40
C ILE A 36 -5.60 17.38 -2.34
N LEU A 37 -4.88 16.26 -2.47
CA LEU A 37 -5.29 15.14 -3.31
C LEU A 37 -6.57 14.49 -2.80
N GLN A 38 -6.75 14.38 -1.47
CA GLN A 38 -8.00 13.89 -0.86
C GLN A 38 -9.20 14.72 -1.30
N GLU A 39 -9.09 16.04 -1.19
CA GLU A 39 -10.14 16.97 -1.61
C GLU A 39 -10.39 16.89 -3.11
N LEU A 40 -9.33 16.77 -3.93
CA LEU A 40 -9.45 16.61 -5.37
C LEU A 40 -10.26 15.35 -5.73
N MET A 41 -9.87 14.19 -5.19
CA MET A 41 -10.58 12.93 -5.48
C MET A 41 -12.02 12.93 -4.97
N HIS A 42 -12.27 13.59 -3.82
CA HIS A 42 -13.61 13.79 -3.31
C HIS A 42 -14.47 14.62 -4.28
N ARG A 43 -13.97 15.78 -4.75
CA ARG A 43 -14.69 16.62 -5.72
C ARG A 43 -14.92 15.90 -7.05
N THR A 44 -13.91 15.20 -7.55
CA THR A 44 -14.04 14.38 -8.76
C THR A 44 -15.17 13.35 -8.63
N TYR A 45 -15.30 12.68 -7.48
CA TYR A 45 -16.42 11.78 -7.25
C TYR A 45 -17.77 12.52 -7.27
N VAL A 46 -17.87 13.66 -6.56
CA VAL A 46 -19.11 14.45 -6.53
C VAL A 46 -19.52 14.91 -7.93
N GLU A 47 -18.56 15.33 -8.76
CA GLU A 47 -18.80 15.75 -10.14
C GLU A 47 -19.29 14.60 -11.03
N ILE A 48 -18.76 13.38 -10.83
CA ILE A 48 -19.13 12.20 -11.62
C ILE A 48 -20.48 11.62 -11.17
N GLU A 49 -20.69 11.51 -9.87
CA GLU A 49 -21.82 10.77 -9.27
C GLU A 49 -22.98 11.67 -8.83
N GLY A 50 -22.78 12.99 -8.79
CA GLY A 50 -23.79 13.98 -8.38
C GLY A 50 -24.15 13.93 -6.89
N LYS A 51 -23.34 13.27 -6.05
CA LYS A 51 -23.58 13.11 -4.60
C LYS A 51 -22.28 13.01 -3.81
N ALA A 52 -22.36 13.27 -2.50
CA ALA A 52 -21.23 13.08 -1.60
C ALA A 52 -20.82 11.58 -1.52
N PRO A 53 -19.52 11.25 -1.62
CA PRO A 53 -19.04 9.89 -1.43
C PRO A 53 -19.10 9.48 0.03
N ARG A 54 -19.30 8.18 0.27
CA ARG A 54 -18.83 7.54 1.50
C ARG A 54 -17.33 7.26 1.41
N ARG A 55 -16.67 7.00 2.54
CA ARG A 55 -15.21 6.76 2.60
C ARG A 55 -14.75 5.61 1.67
N ASP A 56 -15.56 4.57 1.54
CA ASP A 56 -15.32 3.39 0.69
C ASP A 56 -15.57 3.65 -0.82
N GLN A 57 -16.15 4.80 -1.17
CA GLN A 57 -16.54 5.13 -2.54
C GLN A 57 -15.57 6.09 -3.21
N ILE A 58 -14.67 6.72 -2.46
CA ILE A 58 -13.66 7.60 -3.03
C ILE A 58 -12.73 6.73 -3.90
N PRO A 59 -12.63 7.00 -5.22
CA PRO A 59 -11.80 6.20 -6.10
C PRO A 59 -10.34 6.32 -5.68
N LYS A 60 -9.57 5.25 -5.88
CA LYS A 60 -8.12 5.30 -5.64
C LYS A 60 -7.47 6.19 -6.70
N PRO A 61 -6.39 6.93 -6.36
CA PRO A 61 -5.67 7.71 -7.36
C PRO A 61 -5.19 6.86 -8.55
N CYS A 62 -4.82 5.60 -8.34
CA CYS A 62 -4.44 4.70 -9.43
C CYS A 62 -5.59 4.40 -10.42
N ASP A 63 -6.84 4.45 -9.98
CA ASP A 63 -7.98 4.17 -10.87
C ASP A 63 -8.35 5.41 -11.70
N HIS A 64 -7.82 6.59 -11.33
CA HIS A 64 -8.10 7.86 -11.99
C HIS A 64 -6.92 8.42 -12.80
N PHE A 65 -5.67 8.20 -12.40
CA PHE A 65 -4.51 8.69 -13.12
C PHE A 65 -3.84 7.58 -13.92
N ASP A 66 -3.46 7.89 -15.17
CA ASP A 66 -2.77 6.95 -16.06
C ASP A 66 -1.28 6.86 -15.72
N LEU A 67 -0.73 7.94 -15.16
CA LEU A 67 0.65 8.07 -14.73
C LEU A 67 0.72 8.89 -13.43
N ILE A 68 1.39 8.36 -12.41
CA ILE A 68 1.72 9.08 -11.18
C ILE A 68 3.24 9.15 -11.08
N VAL A 69 3.80 10.36 -11.10
CA VAL A 69 5.24 10.59 -10.97
C VAL A 69 5.54 11.43 -9.74
N GLY A 70 6.75 11.33 -9.23
CA GLY A 70 7.19 12.25 -8.19
C GLY A 70 8.68 12.24 -7.91
N THR A 71 9.13 13.23 -7.16
CA THR A 71 10.53 13.41 -6.77
C THR A 71 10.69 13.42 -5.25
N GLY A 72 11.76 12.84 -4.73
CA GLY A 72 12.00 12.75 -3.27
C GLY A 72 10.82 12.08 -2.54
N THR A 73 10.23 12.77 -1.56
CA THR A 73 9.02 12.28 -0.85
C THR A 73 7.81 12.12 -1.77
N GLY A 74 7.70 12.92 -2.84
CA GLY A 74 6.66 12.76 -3.85
C GLY A 74 6.80 11.44 -4.61
N GLY A 75 8.02 10.94 -4.81
CA GLY A 75 8.26 9.61 -5.39
C GLY A 75 7.81 8.47 -4.47
N LEU A 76 7.99 8.62 -3.15
CA LEU A 76 7.45 7.66 -2.18
C LEU A 76 5.92 7.64 -2.21
N ILE A 77 5.29 8.81 -2.27
CA ILE A 77 3.84 8.92 -2.39
C ILE A 77 3.36 8.33 -3.73
N ALA A 78 4.09 8.58 -4.82
CA ALA A 78 3.77 8.00 -6.12
C ALA A 78 3.75 6.47 -6.07
N ILE A 79 4.78 5.84 -5.47
CA ILE A 79 4.83 4.38 -5.28
C ILE A 79 3.67 3.87 -4.43
N MET A 80 3.34 4.56 -3.32
CA MET A 80 2.21 4.17 -2.46
C MET A 80 0.87 4.22 -3.20
N LEU A 81 0.59 5.31 -3.90
CA LEU A 81 -0.70 5.52 -4.57
C LEU A 81 -0.82 4.74 -5.89
N GLY A 82 0.28 4.59 -6.63
CA GLY A 82 0.33 3.92 -7.93
C GLY A 82 0.64 2.43 -7.79
N ARG A 83 1.89 2.09 -7.44
CA ARG A 83 2.38 0.71 -7.41
C ARG A 83 1.71 -0.15 -6.31
N LEU A 84 1.56 0.38 -5.10
CA LEU A 84 0.91 -0.33 -4.00
C LEU A 84 -0.62 -0.17 -4.02
N ARG A 85 -1.14 0.72 -4.88
CA ARG A 85 -2.59 1.00 -5.02
C ARG A 85 -3.27 1.29 -3.69
N LEU A 86 -2.60 2.04 -2.82
CA LEU A 86 -3.20 2.49 -1.56
C LEU A 86 -4.28 3.52 -1.84
N ASP A 87 -5.34 3.48 -1.04
CA ASP A 87 -6.21 4.64 -0.96
C ASP A 87 -5.49 5.81 -0.24
N ILE A 88 -6.07 6.99 -0.31
CA ILE A 88 -5.44 8.21 0.23
C ILE A 88 -5.29 8.14 1.74
N GLU A 89 -6.19 7.47 2.45
CA GLU A 89 -6.15 7.37 3.91
C GLU A 89 -5.04 6.42 4.36
N GLN A 90 -4.93 5.25 3.73
CA GLN A 90 -3.82 4.32 3.91
C GLN A 90 -2.48 5.00 3.61
N CYS A 91 -2.41 5.77 2.51
CA CYS A 91 -1.19 6.49 2.14
C CYS A 91 -0.83 7.56 3.19
N LYS A 92 -1.82 8.27 3.77
CA LYS A 92 -1.59 9.26 4.84
C LYS A 92 -1.05 8.60 6.10
N GLU A 93 -1.64 7.50 6.54
CA GLU A 93 -1.22 6.74 7.71
C GLU A 93 0.23 6.25 7.54
N LEU A 94 0.51 5.59 6.42
CA LEU A 94 1.83 5.08 6.11
C LEU A 94 2.87 6.21 5.97
N TYR A 95 2.51 7.35 5.35
CA TYR A 95 3.41 8.49 5.23
C TYR A 95 3.84 9.04 6.60
N VAL A 96 2.90 9.14 7.55
CA VAL A 96 3.18 9.59 8.92
C VAL A 96 4.09 8.59 9.64
N GLU A 97 3.82 7.30 9.50
CA GLU A 97 4.63 6.23 10.10
C GLU A 97 6.07 6.25 9.56
N MET A 98 6.24 6.27 8.24
CA MET A 98 7.55 6.36 7.59
C MET A 98 8.30 7.64 8.00
N THR A 99 7.59 8.77 8.03
CA THR A 99 8.17 10.05 8.45
C THR A 99 8.67 9.98 9.90
N ARG A 100 7.90 9.38 10.81
CA ARG A 100 8.35 9.18 12.19
C ARG A 100 9.61 8.33 12.25
N MET A 101 9.61 7.16 11.61
CA MET A 101 10.78 6.26 11.60
C MET A 101 12.05 6.90 11.02
N VAL A 102 11.91 7.75 10.00
CA VAL A 102 13.04 8.39 9.32
C VAL A 102 13.60 9.58 10.09
N PHE A 103 12.74 10.31 10.81
CA PHE A 103 13.11 11.55 11.52
C PHE A 103 13.17 11.39 13.05
N GLU A 104 12.97 10.19 13.60
CA GLU A 104 13.17 9.93 15.03
C GLU A 104 14.65 10.12 15.41
N THR A 105 14.91 10.94 16.42
CA THR A 105 16.28 11.30 16.84
C THR A 105 16.75 10.38 17.96
N ASP A 106 17.65 9.46 17.66
CA ASP A 106 18.26 8.56 18.66
C ASP A 106 19.20 9.26 19.68
N LYS A 107 19.22 10.59 19.76
CA LYS A 107 20.22 11.35 20.55
C LYS A 107 19.61 12.46 21.40
N THR A 108 18.62 12.10 22.20
CA THR A 108 18.17 12.88 23.36
C THR A 108 18.95 12.44 24.60
N ILE A 109 19.70 13.36 25.20
CA ILE A 109 20.24 13.19 26.57
C ILE A 109 19.43 14.12 27.46
N ALA A 110 18.82 13.59 28.51
CA ALA A 110 17.97 14.36 29.43
C ALA A 110 16.83 15.17 28.75
N GLY A 111 16.26 14.65 27.65
CA GLY A 111 15.17 15.31 26.92
C GLY A 111 15.59 16.44 25.97
N ILE A 112 16.89 16.74 25.87
CA ILE A 112 17.42 17.79 24.98
C ILE A 112 18.05 17.14 23.73
N PRO A 113 17.57 17.46 22.52
CA PRO A 113 18.18 16.99 21.28
C PRO A 113 19.59 17.60 21.11
N TYR A 114 20.64 16.77 21.14
CA TYR A 114 22.02 17.26 21.08
C TYR A 114 22.56 17.39 19.64
N ARG A 115 21.87 16.79 18.65
CA ARG A 115 22.23 16.87 17.22
C ARG A 115 20.97 16.96 16.37
N SER A 116 21.12 17.54 15.17
CA SER A 116 20.07 17.51 14.16
C SER A 116 19.65 16.06 13.86
N THR A 117 18.36 15.90 13.52
CA THR A 117 17.76 14.69 12.97
C THR A 117 18.55 14.26 11.72
N LEU A 118 19.56 13.39 11.88
CA LEU A 118 20.30 12.89 10.74
C LEU A 118 19.44 11.83 10.06
N PHE A 119 18.96 12.16 8.86
CA PHE A 119 18.34 11.21 7.95
C PHE A 119 19.24 9.97 7.81
N LYS A 120 18.78 8.83 8.34
CA LYS A 120 19.47 7.55 8.16
C LYS A 120 18.88 6.87 6.94
N ALA A 121 19.67 6.75 5.87
CA ALA A 121 19.26 6.04 4.65
C ALA A 121 18.79 4.61 4.96
N SER A 122 19.40 3.94 5.93
CA SER A 122 19.00 2.60 6.39
C SER A 122 17.61 2.57 7.02
N MET A 123 17.21 3.63 7.74
CA MET A 123 15.87 3.72 8.32
C MET A 123 14.82 3.97 7.23
N LEU A 124 15.13 4.79 6.22
CA LEU A 124 14.25 4.95 5.07
C LEU A 124 14.11 3.64 4.29
N GLU A 125 15.21 2.92 4.03
CA GLU A 125 15.17 1.63 3.34
C GLU A 125 14.31 0.62 4.12
N HIS A 126 14.51 0.52 5.44
CA HIS A 126 13.72 -0.35 6.29
C HIS A 126 12.23 0.00 6.25
N ALA A 127 11.90 1.30 6.37
CA ALA A 127 10.53 1.80 6.29
C ALA A 127 9.87 1.46 4.94
N ILE A 128 10.60 1.61 3.82
CA ILE A 128 10.10 1.25 2.49
C ILE A 128 9.89 -0.25 2.39
N LYS A 129 10.86 -1.07 2.81
CA LYS A 129 10.73 -2.54 2.76
C LYS A 129 9.56 -3.04 3.57
N GLU A 130 9.33 -2.47 4.75
CA GLU A 130 8.20 -2.83 5.60
C GLU A 130 6.87 -2.40 4.96
N ALA A 131 6.81 -1.20 4.40
CA ALA A 131 5.65 -0.72 3.65
C ALA A 131 5.29 -1.65 2.49
N VAL A 132 6.29 -2.07 1.70
CA VAL A 132 6.10 -2.99 0.57
C VAL A 132 5.64 -4.36 1.10
N ARG A 133 6.31 -4.91 2.11
CA ARG A 133 5.97 -6.20 2.73
C ARG A 133 4.52 -6.26 3.22
N MET A 134 4.02 -5.17 3.79
CA MET A 134 2.66 -5.08 4.33
C MET A 134 1.58 -4.97 3.25
N HIS A 135 1.95 -4.55 2.03
CA HIS A 135 1.02 -4.27 0.93
C HIS A 135 1.29 -5.10 -0.33
N THR A 136 2.02 -6.21 -0.20
CA THR A 136 2.30 -7.18 -1.26
C THR A 136 2.12 -8.62 -0.73
N VAL A 137 1.03 -8.88 -0.02
CA VAL A 137 0.77 -10.19 0.60
C VAL A 137 0.36 -11.22 -0.45
N SER A 138 -0.41 -10.79 -1.44
CA SER A 138 -0.94 -11.64 -2.51
C SER A 138 -0.48 -11.22 -3.90
N ASP A 139 -0.59 -12.13 -4.88
CA ASP A 139 -0.27 -11.84 -6.28
C ASP A 139 -1.09 -10.66 -6.82
N ASN A 140 -2.34 -10.52 -6.38
CA ASN A 140 -3.23 -9.40 -6.74
C ASN A 140 -2.78 -8.05 -6.16
N GLU A 141 -1.98 -8.09 -5.09
CA GLU A 141 -1.32 -6.93 -4.50
C GLU A 141 0.05 -6.66 -5.14
N GLY A 142 0.46 -7.50 -6.09
CA GLY A 142 1.73 -7.40 -6.78
C GLY A 142 2.87 -8.05 -6.00
N ASN A 143 2.60 -9.14 -5.29
CA ASN A 143 3.62 -10.08 -4.86
C ASN A 143 4.19 -10.86 -6.06
N ASP A 144 4.98 -10.17 -6.88
CA ASP A 144 5.61 -10.69 -8.10
C ASP A 144 7.00 -11.30 -7.86
N GLY A 145 7.44 -11.29 -6.60
CA GLY A 145 8.70 -11.83 -6.08
C GLY A 145 8.60 -13.32 -5.73
N GLY A 146 8.24 -14.12 -6.72
CA GLY A 146 8.25 -15.58 -6.60
C GLY A 146 8.32 -16.20 -7.97
N SER A 147 9.50 -16.66 -8.37
CA SER A 147 9.54 -17.88 -9.19
C SER A 147 8.62 -18.88 -8.48
N PRO A 148 7.66 -19.56 -9.14
CA PRO A 148 7.05 -20.69 -8.49
C PRO A 148 8.23 -21.59 -8.12
N ALA A 149 8.43 -21.85 -6.83
CA ALA A 149 9.26 -22.98 -6.45
C ALA A 149 8.69 -24.13 -7.28
N LEU A 150 9.48 -24.66 -8.21
CA LEU A 150 9.15 -25.86 -8.95
C LEU A 150 8.68 -26.85 -7.88
N SER A 151 7.38 -27.06 -7.82
CA SER A 151 6.81 -28.14 -7.03
C SER A 151 7.27 -29.39 -7.75
N SER A 152 8.47 -29.87 -7.40
CA SER A 152 8.99 -31.14 -7.88
C SER A 152 7.90 -32.17 -7.62
N PRO A 153 7.24 -32.72 -8.64
CA PRO A 153 6.12 -33.65 -8.45
C PRO A 153 6.64 -35.06 -8.13
N LEU A 154 7.86 -35.16 -7.59
CA LEU A 154 8.60 -36.38 -7.37
C LEU A 154 8.84 -36.59 -5.87
N SER A 155 7.74 -36.72 -5.14
CA SER A 155 7.70 -37.52 -3.92
C SER A 155 6.39 -38.30 -3.82
N ALA A 156 5.93 -38.84 -4.95
CA ALA A 156 5.02 -39.98 -4.96
C ALA A 156 5.84 -41.28 -4.97
N HIS A 157 6.22 -41.76 -3.79
CA HIS A 157 6.54 -43.17 -3.61
C HIS A 157 5.74 -43.70 -2.42
N SER A 158 4.59 -44.26 -2.79
CA SER A 158 3.90 -45.39 -2.19
C SER A 158 4.63 -46.07 -1.03
N ARG A 159 4.05 -45.98 0.16
CA ARG A 159 4.07 -47.07 1.15
C ARG A 159 2.70 -47.17 1.81
N SER A 160 1.81 -47.96 1.20
CA SER A 160 0.68 -48.55 1.88
C SER A 160 1.15 -49.77 2.68
N SER A 161 0.90 -49.79 3.99
CA SER A 161 0.07 -50.81 4.67
C SER A 161 0.41 -50.99 6.15
N ALA A 162 -0.66 -50.99 6.96
CA ALA A 162 -0.82 -51.63 8.27
C ALA A 162 -0.13 -51.03 9.50
N ALA A 163 -0.89 -50.26 10.29
CA ALA A 163 -1.05 -50.51 11.73
C ALA A 163 -2.25 -49.74 12.30
N SER A 164 -3.13 -50.52 12.93
CA SER A 164 -4.30 -50.18 13.73
C SER A 164 -4.10 -49.02 14.73
N GLY A 165 -5.06 -48.09 14.79
CA GLY A 165 -5.21 -47.11 15.89
C GLY A 165 -6.59 -46.42 15.84
N PRO A 166 -7.39 -46.41 16.92
CA PRO A 166 -8.79 -46.00 16.87
C PRO A 166 -8.95 -44.48 16.78
N ARG A 167 -9.77 -44.02 15.83
CA ARG A 167 -10.31 -42.65 15.75
C ARG A 167 -11.31 -42.42 16.90
N ARG A 168 -11.05 -41.42 17.75
CA ARG A 168 -12.07 -40.81 18.61
C ARG A 168 -12.44 -39.42 18.09
N HIS A 169 -13.68 -39.26 17.67
CA HIS A 169 -14.35 -37.95 17.60
C HIS A 169 -14.52 -37.43 19.03
N GLN A 170 -14.22 -36.15 19.26
CA GLN A 170 -14.69 -35.44 20.45
C GLN A 170 -15.61 -34.29 20.02
N SER A 171 -16.76 -34.28 20.67
CA SER A 171 -17.92 -33.43 20.41
C SER A 171 -17.71 -32.01 20.91
N ASN A 172 -18.39 -31.08 20.24
CA ASN A 172 -18.67 -29.73 20.71
C ASN A 172 -19.41 -29.77 22.05
N ALA A 173 -18.87 -29.11 23.07
CA ALA A 173 -19.58 -28.78 24.30
C ALA A 173 -19.37 -27.29 24.61
N SER A 174 -20.47 -26.56 24.61
CA SER A 174 -20.57 -25.16 25.02
C SER A 174 -20.63 -25.05 26.53
N THR A 175 -19.78 -24.21 27.12
CA THR A 175 -19.98 -23.67 28.47
C THR A 175 -19.79 -22.15 28.43
N VAL A 176 -20.89 -21.44 28.64
CA VAL A 176 -20.91 -20.02 28.99
C VAL A 176 -20.72 -19.90 30.50
N SER A 177 -19.79 -19.04 30.95
CA SER A 177 -20.03 -18.01 31.99
C SER A 177 -18.75 -17.28 32.48
N PHE A 178 -18.83 -15.95 32.35
CA PHE A 178 -18.42 -14.84 33.23
C PHE A 178 -16.93 -14.58 33.64
N SER A 179 -16.44 -13.48 33.05
CA SER A 179 -15.76 -12.31 33.65
C SER A 179 -14.34 -12.39 34.23
N ALA A 180 -13.40 -11.78 33.50
CA ALA A 180 -12.49 -10.76 34.03
C ALA A 180 -12.08 -9.79 32.90
N ARG A 181 -12.38 -8.50 33.05
CA ARG A 181 -12.00 -7.44 32.12
C ARG A 181 -10.48 -7.23 32.16
N SER A 182 -9.85 -7.28 30.99
CA SER A 182 -8.56 -6.64 30.70
C SER A 182 -8.64 -6.13 29.26
N PRO A 183 -8.14 -4.92 28.94
CA PRO A 183 -8.20 -4.40 27.58
C PRO A 183 -7.16 -5.13 26.73
N MET A 184 -7.51 -6.28 26.18
CA MET A 184 -6.72 -6.89 25.13
C MET A 184 -6.91 -6.07 23.86
N GLN A 185 -5.85 -5.38 23.47
CA GLN A 185 -5.63 -4.92 22.11
C GLN A 185 -6.07 -6.03 21.16
N ASN A 186 -7.04 -5.70 20.31
CA ASN A 186 -7.50 -6.56 19.25
C ASN A 186 -6.41 -6.64 18.18
N ARG A 187 -5.31 -7.32 18.50
CA ARG A 187 -4.29 -7.67 17.52
C ARG A 187 -4.88 -8.85 16.78
N SER A 188 -5.51 -8.55 15.65
CA SER A 188 -5.88 -9.55 14.66
C SER A 188 -4.69 -10.48 14.47
N VAL A 189 -4.85 -11.74 14.87
CA VAL A 189 -3.90 -12.79 14.54
C VAL A 189 -4.06 -13.00 13.04
N PHE A 190 -3.27 -12.27 12.26
CA PHE A 190 -3.14 -12.45 10.82
C PHE A 190 -2.66 -13.89 10.56
N ARG A 191 -3.61 -14.78 10.26
CA ARG A 191 -3.33 -15.99 9.48
C ARG A 191 -3.28 -15.57 8.02
N GLY A 192 -2.09 -15.34 7.50
CA GLY A 192 -1.85 -15.00 6.10
C GLY A 192 -0.42 -14.49 5.94
N GLY A 193 0.33 -15.01 4.97
CA GLY A 193 1.78 -14.84 4.84
C GLY A 193 2.27 -13.40 4.90
N SER A 194 3.53 -13.21 5.33
CA SER A 194 4.22 -11.92 5.15
C SER A 194 4.43 -11.68 3.65
N GLY A 195 4.07 -10.51 3.13
CA GLY A 195 4.41 -10.14 1.74
C GLY A 195 5.91 -10.05 1.47
N ASP A 196 6.30 -9.67 0.27
CA ASP A 196 7.71 -9.61 -0.14
C ASP A 196 8.28 -8.18 -0.01
N PRO A 197 9.23 -7.90 0.90
CA PRO A 197 9.88 -6.59 0.98
C PRO A 197 10.69 -6.23 -0.27
N ASN A 198 10.96 -7.19 -1.16
CA ASN A 198 11.69 -7.00 -2.42
C ASN A 198 10.79 -7.15 -3.66
N ALA A 199 9.47 -7.03 -3.50
CA ALA A 199 8.53 -7.04 -4.63
C ALA A 199 8.97 -6.02 -5.69
N ARG A 200 8.76 -6.36 -6.96
CA ARG A 200 9.28 -5.57 -8.08
C ARG A 200 8.57 -4.23 -8.14
N LEU A 201 9.35 -3.20 -8.43
CA LEU A 201 8.82 -1.85 -8.63
C LEU A 201 7.85 -1.78 -9.82
N TYR A 202 8.08 -2.58 -10.86
CA TYR A 202 7.20 -2.66 -12.02
C TYR A 202 5.93 -3.44 -11.69
N ASP A 203 4.77 -2.79 -11.73
CA ASP A 203 3.47 -3.48 -11.61
C ASP A 203 3.20 -4.29 -12.90
N SER A 204 2.94 -5.59 -12.79
CA SER A 204 2.58 -6.45 -13.93
C SER A 204 1.08 -6.57 -14.17
N ARG A 205 0.23 -5.97 -13.32
CA ARG A 205 -1.24 -6.02 -13.46
C ARG A 205 -1.70 -5.27 -14.72
N GLU A 206 -2.78 -5.77 -15.31
CA GLU A 206 -3.32 -5.26 -16.59
C GLU A 206 -3.81 -3.80 -16.45
N ASN A 207 -4.68 -3.53 -15.48
CA ASN A 207 -5.24 -2.21 -15.20
C ASN A 207 -4.33 -1.41 -14.27
N ARG A 208 -3.05 -1.28 -14.58
CA ARG A 208 -2.09 -0.54 -13.75
C ARG A 208 -1.95 0.91 -14.17
N THR A 209 -1.82 1.77 -13.16
CA THR A 209 -1.22 3.09 -13.31
C THR A 209 0.27 2.94 -13.51
N LYS A 210 0.81 3.70 -14.45
CA LYS A 210 2.26 3.81 -14.58
C LYS A 210 2.78 4.65 -13.43
N THR A 211 3.88 4.20 -12.82
CA THR A 211 4.52 4.87 -11.68
C THR A 211 6.02 4.91 -11.90
#